data_AF-A0A344TKK8-F1
#
_entry.id   AF-A0A344TKK8-F1
#
_cell.length_a   1.000
_cell.length_b   1.000
_cell.length_c   1.000
_cell.angle_alpha   90.00
_cell.angle_beta   90.00
_cell.angle_gamma   90.00
#
_symmetry.space_group_name_H-M   'P 1'
#
loop_
_entity.id
_entity.type
_entity.pdbx_description
1 polymer ?
#
loop_
_entity_poly.entity_id
_entity_poly.type
_entity_poly.pdbx_seq_one_letter_code
_entity_poly.pdbx_strand_id
1 'polypeptide(L)'
;MNMKRFVKPLLYAAAVLLMSVSCGKKDPTSCGPEDQRYKYMKTVKNARADLYQNAGFIIEGGDGPLICPFQVEKFATYENTYVRGKPQPFKYRIWGRIFDCGGCPTLTADPFPHIVIDKIEKID
;
A
#
# COMPACT_ATOMS: atom_id res chain seq x y z
N MET A 1 53.72 -31.01 9.42
CA MET A 1 52.37 -31.43 9.01
C MET A 1 51.41 -31.27 10.19
N ASN A 2 50.46 -30.34 10.11
CA ASN A 2 49.11 -30.49 10.69
C ASN A 2 48.22 -29.31 10.26
N MET A 3 47.61 -29.43 9.08
CA MET A 3 46.50 -28.57 8.67
C MET A 3 45.26 -28.98 9.47
N LYS A 4 44.78 -28.13 10.38
CA LYS A 4 43.47 -28.31 11.03
C LYS A 4 42.51 -27.17 10.65
N ARG A 5 41.84 -27.43 9.52
CA ARG A 5 40.42 -27.15 9.22
C ARG A 5 39.84 -25.80 9.70
N PHE A 6 40.02 -24.77 8.88
CA PHE A 6 39.10 -23.64 8.71
C PHE A 6 37.80 -24.13 8.04
N VAL A 7 36.74 -24.48 8.79
CA VAL A 7 35.45 -24.84 8.14
C VAL A 7 34.19 -24.38 8.92
N LYS A 8 34.31 -23.73 10.08
CA LYS A 8 33.12 -23.50 10.95
C LYS A 8 32.48 -22.10 11.02
N PRO A 9 33.10 -20.96 10.62
CA PRO A 9 32.38 -19.68 10.73
C PRO A 9 31.47 -19.39 9.53
N LEU A 10 31.70 -20.01 8.37
CA LEU A 10 30.95 -19.73 7.13
C LEU A 10 29.50 -20.26 7.15
N LEU A 11 29.23 -21.34 7.88
CA LEU A 11 27.89 -21.94 7.94
C LEU A 11 26.89 -21.10 8.76
N TYR A 12 27.35 -20.35 9.76
CA TYR A 12 26.47 -19.49 10.56
C TYR A 12 26.12 -18.19 9.85
N ALA A 13 27.02 -17.64 9.02
CA ALA A 13 26.73 -16.44 8.24
C ALA A 13 25.63 -16.68 7.18
N ALA A 14 25.64 -17.85 6.54
CA ALA A 14 24.61 -18.23 5.57
C ALA A 14 23.22 -18.40 6.21
N ALA A 15 23.15 -18.94 7.44
CA ALA A 15 21.87 -19.11 8.15
C ALA A 15 21.24 -17.77 8.58
N VAL A 16 22.05 -16.79 8.99
CA VAL A 16 21.56 -15.45 9.35
C VAL A 16 21.12 -14.65 8.11
N LEU A 17 21.83 -14.81 6.98
CA LEU A 17 21.40 -14.26 5.69
C LEU A 17 20.11 -14.90 5.17
N LEU A 18 19.92 -16.22 5.33
CA LEU A 18 18.70 -16.93 4.91
C LEU A 18 17.47 -16.59 5.78
N MET A 19 17.66 -16.34 7.07
CA MET A 19 16.57 -15.86 7.94
C MET A 19 16.19 -14.39 7.66
N SER A 20 17.05 -13.63 6.97
CA SER A 20 16.80 -12.22 6.61
C SER A 20 16.09 -12.05 5.26
N VAL A 21 15.98 -13.12 4.47
CA VAL A 21 15.16 -13.18 3.24
C VAL A 21 13.86 -13.95 3.44
N SER A 22 13.36 -14.04 4.68
CA SER A 22 11.92 -13.99 4.86
C SER A 22 11.48 -12.54 4.62
N CYS A 23 11.66 -12.05 3.38
CA CYS A 23 10.75 -11.08 2.81
C CYS A 23 9.39 -11.74 2.91
N GLY A 24 8.71 -11.49 4.04
CA GLY A 24 7.31 -11.81 4.21
C GLY A 24 6.67 -11.32 2.93
N LYS A 25 6.06 -12.24 2.18
CA LYS A 25 5.28 -11.93 1.00
C LYS A 25 4.51 -10.66 1.36
N LYS A 26 4.78 -9.55 0.65
CA LYS A 26 4.10 -8.27 0.86
C LYS A 26 2.62 -8.61 0.79
N ASP A 27 1.95 -8.81 1.92
CA ASP A 27 0.58 -9.26 1.87
C ASP A 27 -0.23 -8.03 1.50
N PRO A 28 -0.84 -7.95 0.31
CA PRO A 28 -1.65 -6.81 -0.07
C PRO A 28 -2.85 -6.60 0.88
N THR A 29 -3.14 -7.56 1.76
CA THR A 29 -4.12 -7.42 2.84
C THR A 29 -3.60 -6.69 4.07
N SER A 30 -2.30 -6.39 4.19
CA SER A 30 -1.69 -5.73 5.37
C SER A 30 -2.10 -4.26 5.60
N CYS A 31 -2.82 -3.64 4.66
CA CYS A 31 -3.55 -2.39 4.89
C CYS A 31 -5.01 -2.62 5.36
N GLY A 32 -5.34 -3.86 5.70
CA GLY A 32 -6.63 -4.40 6.16
C GLY A 32 -6.39 -5.60 7.11
N PRO A 33 -7.42 -6.32 7.60
CA PRO A 33 -7.38 -6.87 8.95
C PRO A 33 -6.55 -8.16 9.06
N GLU A 34 -5.27 -8.00 9.39
CA GLU A 34 -4.49 -8.91 10.24
C GLU A 34 -3.97 -8.22 11.52
N ASP A 35 -4.13 -6.89 11.63
CA ASP A 35 -3.65 -6.10 12.77
C ASP A 35 -4.79 -5.21 13.31
N GLN A 36 -5.00 -5.19 14.64
CA GLN A 36 -6.11 -4.47 15.32
C GLN A 36 -6.07 -2.94 15.12
N ARG A 37 -5.08 -2.43 14.39
CA ARG A 37 -4.80 -1.02 14.14
C ARG A 37 -5.66 -0.43 13.01
N TYR A 38 -6.14 -1.27 12.09
CA TYR A 38 -6.96 -0.84 10.95
C TYR A 38 -8.44 -1.12 11.21
N LYS A 39 -9.22 -0.07 11.45
CA LYS A 39 -10.67 -0.16 11.64
C LYS A 39 -11.37 -0.07 10.29
N TYR A 40 -12.07 -1.13 9.90
CA TYR A 40 -12.90 -1.10 8.70
C TYR A 40 -13.92 0.04 8.76
N MET A 41 -13.98 0.84 7.69
CA MET A 41 -14.96 1.92 7.54
C MET A 41 -16.08 1.53 6.58
N LYS A 42 -15.72 1.22 5.33
CA LYS A 42 -16.69 0.94 4.26
C LYS A 42 -16.05 0.22 3.08
N THR A 43 -16.88 -0.47 2.30
CA THR A 43 -16.54 -0.94 0.96
C THR A 43 -16.92 0.14 -0.05
N VAL A 44 -16.03 0.42 -1.00
CA VAL A 44 -16.33 1.23 -2.18
C VAL A 44 -16.51 0.32 -3.39
N LYS A 45 -17.56 0.57 -4.16
CA LYS A 45 -17.87 -0.17 -5.39
C LYS A 45 -18.11 0.83 -6.51
N ASN A 46 -17.40 0.66 -7.62
CA ASN A 46 -17.55 1.52 -8.81
C ASN A 46 -17.40 3.02 -8.50
N ALA A 47 -16.54 3.36 -7.54
CA ALA A 47 -16.38 4.74 -7.08
C ALA A 47 -15.53 5.53 -8.08
N ARG A 48 -15.98 6.75 -8.42
CA ARG A 48 -15.23 7.67 -9.28
C ARG A 48 -13.98 8.15 -8.56
N ALA A 49 -12.83 8.10 -9.22
CA ALA A 49 -11.57 8.48 -8.63
C ALA A 49 -10.58 9.06 -9.65
N ASP A 50 -9.64 9.87 -9.17
CA ASP A 50 -8.47 10.34 -9.91
C ASP A 50 -7.19 10.06 -9.12
N LEU A 51 -6.09 9.80 -9.81
CA LEU A 51 -4.80 9.54 -9.18
C LEU A 51 -4.06 10.85 -8.92
N TYR A 52 -3.58 11.06 -7.69
CA TYR A 52 -2.84 12.25 -7.29
C TYR A 52 -1.36 11.95 -7.06
N GLN A 53 -0.50 12.38 -7.99
CA GLN A 53 0.98 12.40 -7.87
C GLN A 53 1.61 11.15 -7.22
N ASN A 54 1.13 9.94 -7.56
CA ASN A 54 1.51 8.68 -6.92
C ASN A 54 1.26 8.59 -5.39
N ALA A 55 0.63 9.61 -4.80
CA ALA A 55 0.23 9.66 -3.40
C ALA A 55 -1.08 8.90 -3.13
N GLY A 56 -1.76 8.39 -4.16
CA GLY A 56 -2.96 7.57 -4.06
C GLY A 56 -4.15 8.12 -4.84
N PHE A 57 -5.29 7.44 -4.70
CA PHE A 57 -6.53 7.81 -5.38
C PHE A 57 -7.36 8.78 -4.53
N ILE A 58 -7.79 9.87 -5.14
CA ILE A 58 -8.81 10.75 -4.59
C ILE A 58 -10.16 10.30 -5.14
N ILE A 59 -11.03 9.83 -4.25
CA ILE A 59 -12.39 9.42 -4.58
C ILE A 59 -13.28 10.68 -4.64
N GLU A 60 -14.25 10.70 -5.54
CA GLU A 60 -15.30 11.72 -5.58
C GLU A 60 -15.96 11.90 -4.20
N GLY A 61 -15.93 13.13 -3.69
CA GLY A 61 -16.45 13.47 -2.36
C GLY A 61 -15.54 13.08 -1.18
N GLY A 62 -14.31 12.63 -1.43
CA GLY A 62 -13.30 12.38 -0.40
C GLY A 62 -12.42 13.60 -0.12
N ASP A 63 -11.92 13.71 1.11
CA ASP A 63 -11.13 14.84 1.58
C ASP A 63 -9.63 14.75 1.24
N GLY A 64 -9.16 13.59 0.75
CA GLY A 64 -7.74 13.37 0.47
C GLY A 64 -7.45 12.08 -0.29
N PRO A 65 -6.19 11.90 -0.73
CA PRO A 65 -5.74 10.70 -1.41
C PRO A 65 -5.73 9.52 -0.46
N LEU A 66 -6.29 8.40 -0.92
CA LEU A 66 -6.26 7.13 -0.21
C LEU A 66 -5.17 6.25 -0.82
N ILE A 67 -4.32 5.70 0.04
CA ILE A 67 -3.19 4.88 -0.37
C ILE A 67 -3.00 3.70 0.57
N CYS A 68 -2.66 2.55 0.00
CA CYS A 68 -2.07 1.44 0.72
C CYS A 68 -0.61 1.30 0.28
N PRO A 69 0.39 1.50 1.17
CA PRO A 69 1.81 1.41 0.84
C PRO A 69 2.22 0.07 0.23
N PHE A 70 1.51 -1.02 0.58
CA PHE A 70 1.77 -2.36 0.06
C PHE A 70 1.13 -2.63 -1.30
N GLN A 71 0.31 -1.71 -1.82
CA GLN A 71 -0.34 -1.82 -3.13
C GLN A 71 0.05 -0.68 -4.08
N VAL A 72 1.14 0.05 -3.82
CA VAL A 72 1.65 1.12 -4.70
C VAL A 72 1.83 0.62 -6.14
N GLU A 73 2.37 -0.59 -6.29
CA GLU A 73 2.58 -1.23 -7.59
C GLU A 73 1.27 -1.42 -8.40
N LYS A 74 0.11 -1.50 -7.74
CA LYS A 74 -1.19 -1.64 -8.43
C LYS A 74 -1.62 -0.38 -9.17
N PHE A 75 -1.15 0.79 -8.76
CA PHE A 75 -1.59 2.07 -9.33
C PHE A 75 -0.45 2.93 -9.87
N ALA A 76 0.81 2.55 -9.66
CA ALA A 76 1.98 3.30 -10.11
C ALA A 76 2.07 3.46 -11.64
N THR A 77 1.43 2.59 -12.42
CA THR A 77 1.39 2.66 -13.89
C THR A 77 0.27 3.54 -14.44
N TYR A 78 -0.67 3.97 -13.60
CA TYR A 78 -1.81 4.77 -14.02
C TYR A 78 -1.42 6.25 -14.15
N GLU A 79 -2.09 6.94 -15.07
CA GLU A 79 -1.88 8.37 -15.32
C GLU A 79 -2.33 9.18 -14.10
N ASN A 80 -1.51 10.14 -13.69
CA ASN A 80 -1.87 11.14 -12.68
C ASN A 80 -2.85 12.14 -13.28
N THR A 81 -4.09 12.12 -12.81
CA THR A 81 -5.21 12.85 -13.41
C THR A 81 -5.80 13.90 -12.47
N TYR A 82 -5.50 13.81 -11.17
CA TYR A 82 -6.02 14.76 -10.19
C TYR A 82 -5.29 16.10 -10.27
N VAL A 83 -6.05 17.19 -10.36
CA VAL A 83 -5.51 18.56 -10.34
C VAL A 83 -6.19 19.40 -9.26
N ARG A 84 -5.50 19.68 -8.16
CA ARG A 84 -6.02 20.45 -7.02
C ARG A 84 -6.64 21.78 -7.48
N GLY A 85 -7.85 22.08 -7.01
CA GLY A 85 -8.55 23.34 -7.29
C GLY A 85 -9.22 23.41 -8.66
N LYS A 86 -9.22 22.33 -9.45
CA LYS A 86 -9.95 22.24 -10.72
C LYS A 86 -11.10 21.21 -10.61
N PRO A 87 -12.10 21.27 -11.50
CA PRO A 87 -13.02 20.16 -11.70
C PRO A 87 -12.25 18.89 -12.05
N GLN A 88 -12.56 17.78 -11.38
CA GLN A 88 -11.91 16.50 -11.61
C GLN A 88 -12.63 15.72 -12.71
N PRO A 89 -11.92 15.19 -13.72
CA PRO A 89 -12.53 14.32 -14.72
C PRO A 89 -13.01 12.99 -14.12
N PHE A 90 -12.37 12.53 -13.04
CA PHE A 90 -12.52 11.20 -12.46
C PHE A 90 -12.35 10.10 -13.51
N LYS A 91 -11.15 9.97 -14.06
CA LYS A 91 -10.82 9.01 -15.14
C LYS A 91 -10.80 7.54 -14.68
N TYR A 92 -11.07 7.25 -13.40
CA TYR A 92 -11.04 5.89 -12.89
C TYR A 92 -12.29 5.49 -12.11
N ARG A 93 -12.61 4.20 -12.17
CA ARG A 93 -13.52 3.51 -11.26
C ARG A 93 -12.72 2.58 -10.37
N ILE A 94 -12.98 2.65 -9.07
CA ILE A 94 -12.29 1.82 -8.08
C ILE A 94 -13.26 0.98 -7.25
N TRP A 95 -12.82 -0.23 -6.94
CA TRP A 95 -13.43 -1.12 -5.96
C TRP A 95 -12.40 -1.45 -4.90
N GLY A 96 -12.84 -1.44 -3.65
CA GLY A 96 -11.93 -1.67 -2.54
C GLY A 96 -12.60 -1.53 -1.19
N ARG A 97 -11.78 -1.59 -0.15
CA ARG A 97 -12.17 -1.45 1.25
C ARG A 97 -11.37 -0.32 1.87
N ILE A 98 -12.06 0.62 2.50
CA ILE A 98 -11.46 1.74 3.21
C ILE A 98 -11.36 1.37 4.68
N PHE A 99 -10.19 1.61 5.25
CA PHE A 99 -9.86 1.39 6.65
C PHE A 99 -9.35 2.70 7.24
N ASP A 100 -9.79 3.00 8.45
CA ASP A 100 -9.21 4.02 9.29
C ASP A 100 -8.03 3.42 10.05
N CYS A 101 -6.92 4.14 10.15
CA CYS A 101 -5.80 3.73 10.99
C CYS A 101 -5.52 4.79 12.05
N GLY A 102 -6.31 4.77 13.13
CA GLY A 102 -6.17 5.71 14.25
C GLY A 102 -4.85 5.61 15.02
N GLY A 103 -3.99 4.62 14.72
CA GLY A 103 -2.68 4.42 15.34
C GLY A 103 -1.51 4.25 14.37
N CYS A 104 -1.70 4.52 13.07
CA CYS A 104 -0.60 4.45 12.11
C CYS A 104 0.30 5.68 12.24
N PRO A 105 1.63 5.54 12.25
CA PRO A 105 2.53 6.67 12.13
C PRO A 105 2.36 7.27 10.73
N THR A 106 1.62 8.38 10.65
CA THR A 106 1.49 9.18 9.45
C THR A 106 2.63 10.21 9.40
N LEU A 107 3.11 10.54 8.20
CA LEU A 107 4.05 11.67 7.98
C LEU A 107 3.37 13.04 8.19
N THR A 108 2.09 13.04 8.59
CA THR A 108 1.16 14.17 8.69
C THR A 108 0.29 13.99 9.93
N ALA A 109 -0.14 15.09 10.56
CA ALA A 109 -0.77 15.08 11.89
C ALA A 109 -2.11 14.33 12.00
N ASP A 110 -2.76 13.99 10.88
CA ASP A 110 -4.05 13.30 10.87
C ASP A 110 -3.92 11.84 10.39
N PRO A 111 -4.67 10.90 11.00
CA PRO A 111 -4.81 9.55 10.48
C PRO A 111 -5.48 9.61 9.10
N PHE A 112 -4.71 9.29 8.05
CA PHE A 112 -5.25 9.23 6.70
C PHE A 112 -5.90 7.86 6.48
N PRO A 113 -7.18 7.82 6.04
CA PRO A 113 -7.81 6.56 5.70
C PRO A 113 -7.04 5.85 4.57
N HIS A 114 -6.87 4.54 4.72
CA HIS A 114 -6.18 3.69 3.76
C HIS A 114 -7.19 2.95 2.91
N ILE A 115 -6.84 2.66 1.65
CA ILE A 115 -7.66 1.84 0.76
C ILE A 115 -6.91 0.58 0.35
N VAL A 116 -7.51 -0.58 0.62
CA VAL A 116 -7.14 -1.83 -0.04
C VAL A 116 -7.93 -1.89 -1.34
N ILE A 117 -7.23 -1.73 -2.45
CA ILE A 117 -7.79 -1.72 -3.80
C ILE A 117 -7.92 -3.16 -4.29
N ASP A 118 -9.13 -3.54 -4.64
CA ASP A 118 -9.45 -4.83 -5.23
C ASP A 118 -9.42 -4.74 -6.77
N LYS A 119 -9.90 -3.62 -7.36
CA LYS A 119 -9.97 -3.41 -8.82
C LYS A 119 -9.89 -1.93 -9.18
N ILE A 120 -9.24 -1.62 -10.31
CA ILE A 120 -9.18 -0.29 -10.93
C ILE A 120 -9.58 -0.44 -12.40
N GLU A 121 -10.48 0.40 -12.88
CA GLU A 121 -10.82 0.53 -14.30
C GLU A 121 -10.61 1.97 -14.74
N LYS A 122 -10.02 2.17 -15.92
CA LYS A 122 -10.00 3.48 -16.58
C LYS A 122 -11.36 3.68 -17.28
N ILE A 123 -11.93 4.85 -17.13
CA ILE A 123 -13.13 5.29 -17.85
C ILE A 123 -12.74 6.46 -18.76
N ASP A 124 -13.33 6.46 -19.96
CA ASP A 124 -13.11 7.48 -20.99
C ASP A 124 -13.82 8.80 -20.68
#